data_AF-A0A543JRK8-F1
#
_entry.id   AF-A0A543JRK8-F1
#
_cell.length_a   1.000
_cell.length_b   1.000
_cell.length_c   1.000
_cell.angle_alpha   90.00
_cell.angle_beta   90.00
_cell.angle_gamma   90.00
#
_symmetry.space_group_name_H-M   'P 1'
#
loop_
_entity.id
_entity.type
_entity.pdbx_description
1 polymer ?
#
loop_
_entity_poly.entity_id
_entity_poly.type
_entity_poly.pdbx_seq_one_letter_code
_entity_poly.pdbx_strand_id
1 'polypeptide(L)'
;MITRMLEELCAVDERTQLFTPFGLGVSHMLTPEAALAHQHTMLDGTDLVDEVAEGTRLRFERVRTLYLHGVLDYEFFTVAGDYARLVVEHALRDRFLAFYEHRIVLVNTSSGLERTAQVDSFEDVLDALKQQGGAWKLKLAGSGAPMKFNGMLTSLWNWAREEGLLPGQRARSMQSVQVELRNTVAHPSGYHLGTPVDAARVIHDLAEIINCLWGARTRGGRLHPAPVHRPVQLIVWDDTGRVEIGDVSSVPTEEMAVDTVCLVVRAQVDDRDELLGFDPRFETTRYPVELLWGPGTAEQARAWVEAHRPVDDEVDTLDRHFVIRRHGDRVGPPRSTAVTAGLPIGKQSGTWFLVKADDPLSAFNHIRNQTDATSACRNTKPCPNCPTHTLIVGDWDTILRHAAQAGLDTRALAPAAIRVPSPLPPWTDS
;
A
#
# COMPACT_ATOMS: atom_id res chain seq x y z
N MET A 1 -8.92 42.37 -20.91
CA MET A 1 -7.57 42.45 -20.32
C MET A 1 -7.79 42.92 -18.89
N ILE A 2 -7.57 42.04 -17.92
CA ILE A 2 -7.71 42.41 -16.50
C ILE A 2 -6.35 43.03 -16.12
N THR A 3 -6.33 44.33 -15.84
CA THR A 3 -5.14 45.01 -15.32
C THR A 3 -5.28 45.01 -13.81
N ARG A 4 -4.49 44.18 -13.12
CA ARG A 4 -4.34 44.22 -11.65
C ARG A 4 -3.08 44.98 -11.28
N MET A 5 -3.13 45.67 -10.16
CA MET A 5 -1.97 46.31 -9.55
C MET A 5 -1.08 45.24 -8.86
N LEU A 6 0.21 45.52 -8.72
CA LEU A 6 1.12 44.59 -8.03
C LEU A 6 0.68 44.30 -6.59
N GLU A 7 0.16 45.30 -5.89
CA GLU A 7 -0.39 45.14 -4.53
C GLU A 7 -1.54 44.13 -4.50
N GLU A 8 -2.44 44.16 -5.49
CA GLU A 8 -3.55 43.21 -5.61
C GLU A 8 -3.07 41.79 -5.95
N LEU A 9 -1.94 41.63 -6.65
CA LEU A 9 -1.33 40.34 -6.94
C LEU A 9 -0.57 39.74 -5.74
N CYS A 10 -0.17 40.57 -4.78
CA CYS A 10 0.51 40.15 -3.56
C CYS A 10 -0.46 39.97 -2.38
N ALA A 11 -1.72 40.36 -2.52
CA ALA A 11 -2.74 40.14 -1.50
C ALA A 11 -3.11 38.65 -1.43
N VAL A 12 -3.29 38.13 -0.21
CA VAL A 12 -3.75 36.75 -0.01
C VAL A 12 -5.20 36.61 -0.47
N ASP A 13 -5.49 35.54 -1.21
CA ASP A 13 -6.85 35.21 -1.64
C ASP A 13 -7.69 34.81 -0.41
N GLU A 14 -8.79 35.53 -0.18
CA GLU A 14 -9.68 35.30 0.96
C GLU A 14 -10.22 33.87 1.01
N ARG A 15 -10.41 33.20 -0.14
CA ARG A 15 -10.89 31.82 -0.18
C ARG A 15 -9.92 30.86 0.49
N THR A 16 -8.62 31.12 0.38
CA THR A 16 -7.58 30.29 1.01
C THR A 16 -7.63 30.41 2.52
N GLN A 17 -7.97 31.58 3.06
CA GLN A 17 -8.04 31.84 4.50
C GLN A 17 -9.17 31.06 5.20
N LEU A 18 -10.15 30.54 4.44
CA LEU A 18 -11.22 29.68 4.96
C LEU A 18 -10.77 28.24 5.23
N PHE A 19 -9.60 27.81 4.74
CA PHE A 19 -9.09 26.46 4.99
C PHE A 19 -8.22 26.46 6.24
N THR A 20 -8.70 25.81 7.29
CA THR A 20 -8.06 25.76 8.61
C THR A 20 -7.60 24.34 8.96
N PRO A 21 -6.76 24.16 10.01
CA PRO A 21 -6.42 22.83 10.52
C PRO A 21 -7.62 21.96 10.93
N PHE A 22 -8.78 22.56 11.17
CA PHE A 22 -10.03 21.86 11.52
C PHE A 22 -10.97 21.68 10.33
N GLY A 23 -10.51 21.96 9.11
CA GLY A 23 -11.29 21.93 7.88
C GLY A 23 -11.77 23.30 7.42
N LEU A 24 -12.88 23.32 6.66
CA LEU A 24 -13.45 24.53 6.08
C LEU A 24 -14.13 25.39 7.16
N GLY A 25 -13.51 26.52 7.49
CA GLY A 25 -14.02 27.51 8.44
C GLY A 25 -15.09 28.39 7.79
N VAL A 26 -16.37 28.09 8.04
CA VAL A 26 -17.49 28.90 7.53
C VAL A 26 -17.69 30.22 8.29
N SER A 27 -17.13 30.32 9.51
CA SER A 27 -17.26 31.48 10.40
C SER A 27 -15.93 32.01 10.94
N HIS A 28 -14.81 31.39 10.54
CA HIS A 28 -13.47 31.73 11.00
C HIS A 28 -12.51 31.68 9.81
N MET A 29 -11.77 32.78 9.62
CA MET A 29 -10.71 32.90 8.64
C MET A 29 -9.37 32.98 9.35
N LEU A 30 -8.37 32.32 8.78
CA LEU A 30 -6.98 32.50 9.19
C LEU A 30 -6.49 33.89 8.76
N THR A 31 -5.51 34.43 9.47
CA THR A 31 -4.74 35.56 8.96
C THR A 31 -3.95 35.13 7.72
N PRO A 32 -3.55 36.05 6.82
CA PRO A 32 -2.66 35.77 5.69
C PRO A 32 -1.46 34.86 6.04
N GLU A 33 -0.72 35.18 7.11
CA GLU A 33 0.46 34.45 7.54
C GLU A 33 0.11 33.07 8.08
N ALA A 34 -0.99 32.95 8.83
CA ALA A 34 -1.47 31.68 9.35
C ALA A 34 -1.97 30.77 8.21
N ALA A 35 -2.60 31.34 7.18
CA ALA A 35 -3.01 30.60 5.99
C ALA A 35 -1.79 30.04 5.24
N LEU A 36 -0.75 30.85 5.02
CA LEU A 36 0.50 30.40 4.40
C LEU A 36 1.19 29.31 5.25
N ALA A 37 1.34 29.53 6.56
CA ALA A 37 1.94 28.54 7.46
C ALA A 37 1.15 27.21 7.44
N HIS A 38 -0.18 27.29 7.42
CA HIS A 38 -1.02 26.11 7.32
C HIS A 38 -0.81 25.38 5.98
N GLN A 39 -0.79 26.09 4.84
CA GLN A 39 -0.52 25.45 3.55
C GLN A 39 0.89 24.85 3.47
N HIS A 40 1.89 25.44 4.13
CA HIS A 40 3.21 24.81 4.29
C HIS A 40 3.12 23.48 5.03
N THR A 41 2.48 23.44 6.19
CA THR A 41 2.32 22.19 6.96
C THR A 41 1.54 21.11 6.21
N MET A 42 0.64 21.49 5.29
CA MET A 42 -0.06 20.53 4.43
C MET A 42 0.88 19.76 3.48
N LEU A 43 2.09 20.29 3.23
CA LEU A 43 3.12 19.65 2.40
C LEU A 43 4.22 18.95 3.23
N ASP A 44 4.12 18.91 4.55
CA ASP A 44 5.09 18.21 5.39
C ASP A 44 5.14 16.71 5.03
N GLY A 45 6.34 16.14 4.98
CA GLY A 45 6.53 14.71 4.62
C GLY A 45 6.49 14.41 3.12
N THR A 46 6.50 15.43 2.26
CA THR A 46 6.54 15.28 0.79
C THR A 46 7.96 15.32 0.20
N ASP A 47 8.99 15.19 1.03
CA ASP A 47 10.38 15.27 0.58
C ASP A 47 10.78 14.10 -0.34
N LEU A 48 11.51 14.42 -1.40
CA LEU A 48 12.02 13.43 -2.36
C LEU A 48 13.41 12.94 -1.97
N VAL A 49 13.64 11.63 -2.01
CA VAL A 49 14.96 11.03 -1.76
C VAL A 49 16.00 11.50 -2.76
N ASP A 50 17.27 11.61 -2.35
CA ASP A 50 18.35 12.25 -3.11
C ASP A 50 18.59 11.63 -4.50
N GLU A 51 18.33 10.32 -4.64
CA GLU A 51 18.54 9.55 -5.87
C GLU A 51 17.58 9.91 -7.00
N VAL A 52 16.48 10.62 -6.71
CA VAL A 52 15.51 11.06 -7.72
C VAL A 52 16.19 11.95 -8.76
N ALA A 53 15.97 11.62 -10.03
CA ALA A 53 16.55 12.35 -11.16
C ALA A 53 16.23 13.84 -11.11
N GLU A 54 17.21 14.68 -11.46
CA GLU A 54 17.11 16.14 -11.37
C GLU A 54 15.91 16.71 -12.13
N GLY A 55 15.62 16.20 -13.34
CA GLY A 55 14.47 16.61 -14.13
C GLY A 55 13.13 16.42 -13.40
N THR A 56 12.93 15.24 -12.82
CA THR A 56 11.76 14.93 -11.98
C THR A 56 11.72 15.79 -10.71
N ARG A 57 12.85 15.98 -10.01
CA ARG A 57 12.93 16.82 -8.81
C ARG A 57 12.54 18.27 -9.08
N LEU A 58 13.09 18.88 -10.13
CA LEU A 58 12.79 20.27 -10.50
C LEU A 58 11.31 20.48 -10.82
N ARG A 59 10.66 19.49 -11.45
CA ARG A 59 9.22 19.55 -11.72
C ARG A 59 8.39 19.40 -10.45
N PHE A 60 8.79 18.50 -9.57
CA PHE A 60 8.13 18.34 -8.27
C PHE A 60 8.22 19.62 -7.42
N GLU A 61 9.39 20.24 -7.33
CA GLU A 61 9.55 21.51 -6.61
C GLU A 61 8.75 22.65 -7.25
N ARG A 62 8.59 22.63 -8.59
CA ARG A 62 7.67 23.56 -9.26
C ARG A 62 6.21 23.32 -8.88
N VAL A 63 5.77 22.07 -8.69
CA VAL A 63 4.43 21.76 -8.18
C VAL A 63 4.24 22.33 -6.77
N ARG A 64 5.20 22.11 -5.86
CA ARG A 64 5.16 22.67 -4.48
C ARG A 64 5.12 24.20 -4.49
N THR A 65 5.91 24.82 -5.35
CA THR A 65 5.95 26.28 -5.51
C THR A 65 4.60 26.82 -6.00
N LEU A 66 4.00 26.21 -7.02
CA LEU A 66 2.67 26.58 -7.52
C LEU A 66 1.60 26.42 -6.43
N TYR A 67 1.68 25.34 -5.66
CA TYR A 67 0.76 25.11 -4.54
C TYR A 67 0.82 26.25 -3.51
N LEU A 68 2.03 26.64 -3.09
CA LEU A 68 2.19 27.73 -2.12
C LEU A 68 1.77 29.09 -2.69
N HIS A 69 1.97 29.33 -3.98
CA HIS A 69 1.40 30.50 -4.66
C HIS A 69 -0.14 30.49 -4.70
N GLY A 70 -0.78 29.33 -4.49
CA GLY A 70 -2.22 29.21 -4.26
C GLY A 70 -2.77 30.11 -3.15
N VAL A 71 -1.92 30.48 -2.19
CA VAL A 71 -2.28 31.42 -1.13
C VAL A 71 -2.56 32.82 -1.69
N LEU A 72 -1.87 33.24 -2.74
CA LEU A 72 -2.05 34.55 -3.39
C LEU A 72 -3.12 34.50 -4.49
N ASP A 73 -3.20 33.38 -5.22
CA ASP A 73 -4.24 33.14 -6.22
C ASP A 73 -4.75 31.71 -6.11
N TYR A 74 -5.96 31.55 -5.59
CA TYR A 74 -6.55 30.25 -5.29
C TYR A 74 -6.60 29.32 -6.51
N GLU A 75 -6.65 29.85 -7.75
CA GLU A 75 -6.66 29.01 -8.95
C GLU A 75 -5.36 28.19 -9.08
N PHE A 76 -4.25 28.64 -8.51
CA PHE A 76 -3.00 27.89 -8.51
C PHE A 76 -3.05 26.59 -7.71
N PHE A 77 -3.98 26.40 -6.76
CA PHE A 77 -4.17 25.07 -6.16
C PHE A 77 -4.65 24.05 -7.20
N THR A 78 -5.55 24.48 -8.08
CA THR A 78 -6.03 23.64 -9.20
C THR A 78 -4.89 23.34 -10.15
N VAL A 79 -4.14 24.37 -10.56
CA VAL A 79 -3.00 24.22 -11.46
C VAL A 79 -1.93 23.31 -10.85
N ALA A 80 -1.63 23.43 -9.56
CA ALA A 80 -0.66 22.58 -8.87
C ALA A 80 -1.11 21.13 -8.84
N GLY A 81 -2.37 20.85 -8.49
CA GLY A 81 -2.92 19.50 -8.49
C GLY A 81 -2.97 18.86 -9.89
N ASP A 82 -3.31 19.64 -10.91
CA ASP A 82 -3.31 19.18 -12.30
C ASP A 82 -1.90 18.93 -12.81
N TYR A 83 -0.97 19.84 -12.51
CA TYR A 83 0.43 19.70 -12.88
C TYR A 83 1.07 18.47 -12.20
N ALA A 84 0.74 18.21 -10.93
CA ALA A 84 1.19 17.02 -10.22
C ALA A 84 0.81 15.72 -10.95
N ARG A 85 -0.41 15.63 -11.50
CA ARG A 85 -0.88 14.47 -12.29
C ARG A 85 -0.09 14.28 -13.57
N LEU A 86 0.37 15.37 -14.19
CA LEU A 86 1.24 15.31 -15.37
C LEU A 86 2.67 14.89 -15.00
N VAL A 87 3.18 15.32 -13.84
CA VAL A 87 4.54 14.99 -13.37
C VAL A 87 4.69 13.49 -13.08
N VAL A 88 3.63 12.78 -12.66
CA VAL A 88 3.65 11.31 -12.51
C VAL A 88 4.21 10.60 -13.75
N GLU A 89 3.74 11.00 -14.93
CA GLU A 89 4.20 10.37 -16.18
C GLU A 89 5.65 10.69 -16.48
N HIS A 90 6.08 11.93 -16.21
CA HIS A 90 7.47 12.31 -16.39
C HIS A 90 8.39 11.49 -15.47
N ALA A 91 8.02 11.34 -14.20
CA ALA A 91 8.76 10.50 -13.25
C ALA A 91 8.87 9.04 -13.71
N LEU A 92 7.77 8.48 -14.25
CA LEU A 92 7.79 7.13 -14.82
C LEU A 92 8.72 7.01 -16.03
N ARG A 93 8.76 8.01 -16.90
CA ARG A 93 9.65 8.03 -18.09
C ARG A 93 11.12 8.16 -17.68
N ASP A 94 11.44 9.10 -16.79
CA ASP A 94 12.78 9.29 -16.25
C ASP A 94 13.26 7.99 -15.58
N ARG A 95 12.40 7.39 -14.74
CA ARG A 95 12.73 6.12 -14.09
C ARG A 95 12.90 4.98 -15.09
N PHE A 96 12.07 4.92 -16.13
CA PHE A 96 12.18 3.90 -17.18
C PHE A 96 13.53 3.94 -17.89
N LEU A 97 13.97 5.12 -18.32
CA LEU A 97 15.25 5.28 -19.00
C LEU A 97 16.42 4.91 -18.07
N ALA A 98 16.39 5.39 -16.83
CA ALA A 98 17.40 5.09 -15.84
C ALA A 98 17.46 3.59 -15.48
N PHE A 99 16.30 2.94 -15.32
CA PHE A 99 16.19 1.53 -14.96
C PHE A 99 16.78 0.60 -16.03
N TYR A 100 16.62 0.94 -17.30
CA TYR A 100 17.19 0.19 -18.42
C TYR A 100 18.56 0.70 -18.87
N GLU A 101 19.19 1.63 -18.14
CA GLU A 101 20.48 2.22 -18.50
C GLU A 101 20.50 2.71 -19.97
N HIS A 102 19.42 3.38 -20.39
CA HIS A 102 19.23 3.87 -21.76
C HIS A 102 19.25 2.78 -22.85
N ARG A 103 18.92 1.52 -22.49
CA ARG A 103 18.95 0.39 -23.42
C ARG A 103 17.83 -0.61 -23.17
N ILE A 104 16.87 -0.66 -24.09
CA ILE A 104 15.75 -1.59 -24.01
C ILE A 104 15.97 -2.82 -24.87
N VAL A 105 15.40 -3.95 -24.44
CA VAL A 105 15.34 -5.18 -25.24
C VAL A 105 13.89 -5.45 -25.62
N LEU A 106 13.65 -5.62 -26.92
CA LEU A 106 12.36 -5.98 -27.48
C LEU A 106 12.41 -7.43 -27.96
N VAL A 107 11.38 -8.20 -27.67
CA VAL A 107 11.25 -9.63 -28.05
C VAL A 107 10.07 -9.78 -28.98
N ASN A 108 10.29 -10.40 -30.14
CA ASN A 108 9.22 -10.82 -31.02
C ASN A 108 8.55 -12.09 -30.49
N THR A 109 7.26 -12.03 -30.17
CA THR A 109 6.59 -13.18 -29.53
C THR A 109 6.36 -14.37 -30.45
N SER A 110 6.43 -14.18 -31.75
CA SER A 110 6.20 -15.25 -32.73
C SER A 110 7.49 -15.99 -33.09
N SER A 111 8.60 -15.27 -33.20
CA SER A 111 9.90 -15.85 -33.58
C SER A 111 10.86 -16.04 -32.40
N GLY A 112 10.60 -15.43 -31.25
CA GLY A 112 11.53 -15.38 -30.11
C GLY A 112 12.75 -14.49 -30.34
N LEU A 113 12.81 -13.76 -31.46
CA LEU A 113 13.95 -12.90 -31.78
C LEU A 113 14.03 -11.70 -30.83
N GLU A 114 15.22 -11.42 -30.31
CA GLU A 114 15.49 -10.24 -29.49
C GLU A 114 16.15 -9.13 -30.31
N ARG A 115 15.79 -7.89 -30.02
CA ARG A 115 16.42 -6.68 -30.56
C ARG A 115 16.68 -5.70 -29.45
N THR A 116 17.92 -5.23 -29.40
CA THR A 116 18.34 -4.19 -28.46
C THR A 116 18.27 -2.83 -29.14
N ALA A 117 17.71 -1.83 -28.48
CA ALA A 117 17.66 -0.46 -28.94
C ALA A 117 18.29 0.46 -27.89
N GLN A 118 19.18 1.35 -28.35
CA GLN A 118 19.70 2.46 -27.57
C GLN A 118 18.64 3.57 -27.53
N VAL A 119 18.35 4.10 -26.35
CA VAL A 119 17.27 5.07 -26.10
C VAL A 119 17.75 6.16 -25.13
N ASP A 120 18.25 7.27 -25.68
CA ASP A 120 18.77 8.37 -24.86
C ASP A 120 17.63 9.28 -24.37
N SER A 121 16.51 9.30 -25.11
CA SER A 121 15.27 9.99 -24.79
C SER A 121 14.07 9.05 -24.78
N PHE A 122 12.94 9.53 -24.26
CA PHE A 122 11.71 8.74 -24.29
C PHE A 122 11.07 8.74 -25.70
N GLU A 123 11.35 9.76 -26.51
CA GLU A 123 11.01 9.80 -27.93
C GLU A 123 11.67 8.64 -28.68
N ASP A 124 12.94 8.32 -28.38
CA ASP A 124 13.64 7.16 -28.96
C ASP A 124 12.97 5.83 -28.59
N VAL A 125 12.44 5.72 -27.37
CA VAL A 125 11.64 4.56 -26.94
C VAL A 125 10.41 4.41 -27.83
N LEU A 126 9.67 5.50 -28.06
CA LEU A 126 8.47 5.49 -28.89
C LEU A 126 8.81 5.13 -30.34
N ASP A 127 9.91 5.65 -30.87
CA ASP A 127 10.33 5.38 -32.25
C ASP A 127 10.83 3.94 -32.41
N ALA A 128 11.57 3.40 -31.45
CA ALA A 128 11.95 1.99 -31.40
C ALA A 128 10.70 1.08 -31.42
N LEU A 129 9.66 1.40 -30.64
CA LEU A 129 8.41 0.63 -30.62
C LEU A 129 7.64 0.72 -31.94
N LYS A 130 7.55 1.92 -32.54
CA LYS A 130 6.87 2.11 -33.84
C LYS A 130 7.52 1.31 -34.97
N GLN A 131 8.86 1.23 -34.99
CA GLN A 131 9.59 0.50 -36.03
C GLN A 131 9.33 -1.01 -36.02
N GLN A 132 8.99 -1.59 -34.86
CA GLN A 132 8.87 -3.03 -34.70
C GLN A 132 7.43 -3.55 -34.87
N GLY A 133 6.42 -2.74 -34.56
CA GLY A 133 5.01 -3.12 -34.66
C GLY A 133 4.53 -4.04 -33.54
N GLY A 134 3.26 -4.47 -33.60
CA GLY A 134 2.55 -5.06 -32.45
C GLY A 134 2.99 -6.46 -31.99
N ALA A 135 3.78 -7.19 -32.78
CA ALA A 135 4.31 -8.51 -32.41
C ALA A 135 5.50 -8.43 -31.44
N TRP A 136 6.07 -7.24 -31.25
CA TRP A 136 7.21 -7.02 -30.37
C TRP A 136 6.76 -6.53 -29.01
N LYS A 137 7.40 -7.05 -27.97
CA LYS A 137 7.11 -6.79 -26.57
C LYS A 137 8.38 -6.34 -25.85
N LEU A 138 8.23 -5.52 -24.82
CA LEU A 138 9.35 -5.17 -23.95
C LEU A 138 9.75 -6.40 -23.14
N LYS A 139 11.04 -6.71 -23.08
CA LYS A 139 11.57 -7.74 -22.18
C LYS A 139 11.79 -7.10 -20.81
N LEU A 140 11.10 -7.61 -19.80
CA LEU A 140 11.30 -7.15 -18.42
C LEU A 140 12.71 -7.52 -17.94
N ALA A 141 13.39 -6.59 -17.25
CA ALA A 141 14.74 -6.80 -16.76
C ALA A 141 14.77 -7.81 -15.61
N GLY A 142 13.82 -7.73 -14.67
CA GLY A 142 13.79 -8.60 -13.50
C GLY A 142 13.42 -10.05 -13.83
N SER A 143 12.36 -10.25 -14.63
CA SER A 143 11.83 -11.59 -14.93
C SER A 143 12.25 -12.16 -16.28
N GLY A 144 12.75 -11.33 -17.19
CA GLY A 144 12.98 -11.72 -18.59
C GLY A 144 11.71 -11.94 -19.40
N ALA A 145 10.51 -11.79 -18.81
CA ALA A 145 9.25 -12.09 -19.46
C ALA A 145 8.88 -10.99 -20.49
N PRO A 146 8.24 -11.36 -21.62
CA PRO A 146 7.81 -10.40 -22.63
C PRO A 146 6.49 -9.72 -22.21
N MET A 147 6.51 -8.39 -22.10
CA MET A 147 5.41 -7.54 -21.70
C MET A 147 4.89 -6.69 -22.86
N LYS A 148 3.56 -6.62 -23.03
CA LYS A 148 2.96 -5.65 -23.95
C LYS A 148 3.26 -4.24 -23.42
N PHE A 149 3.96 -3.45 -24.23
CA PHE A 149 4.37 -2.11 -23.88
C PHE A 149 4.29 -1.20 -25.10
N ASN A 150 3.60 -0.07 -24.97
CA ASN A 150 3.42 0.91 -26.05
C ASN A 150 3.96 2.31 -25.70
N GLY A 151 4.71 2.43 -24.60
CA GLY A 151 5.26 3.71 -24.12
C GLY A 151 4.23 4.69 -23.54
N MET A 152 2.93 4.38 -23.59
CA MET A 152 1.89 5.24 -23.02
C MET A 152 1.78 5.05 -21.51
N LEU A 153 1.17 6.03 -20.82
CA LEU A 153 1.03 6.06 -19.36
C LEU A 153 0.58 4.73 -18.73
N THR A 154 -0.48 4.11 -19.23
CA THR A 154 -0.96 2.81 -18.70
C THR A 154 0.09 1.71 -18.81
N SER A 155 0.85 1.65 -19.91
CA SER A 155 1.93 0.68 -20.08
C SER A 155 3.12 0.97 -19.18
N LEU A 156 3.45 2.24 -18.94
CA LEU A 156 4.49 2.65 -17.99
C LEU A 156 4.15 2.24 -16.56
N TRP A 157 2.92 2.49 -16.10
CA TRP A 157 2.49 2.02 -14.79
C TRP A 157 2.53 0.50 -14.66
N ASN A 158 2.04 -0.20 -15.68
CA ASN A 158 2.08 -1.67 -15.68
C ASN A 158 3.54 -2.15 -15.65
N TRP A 159 4.43 -1.53 -16.43
CA TRP A 159 5.85 -1.85 -16.44
C TRP A 159 6.46 -1.70 -15.05
N ALA A 160 6.28 -0.54 -14.40
CA ALA A 160 6.83 -0.29 -13.08
C ALA A 160 6.31 -1.30 -12.03
N ARG A 161 5.08 -1.79 -12.17
CA ARG A 161 4.55 -2.86 -11.30
C ARG A 161 5.14 -4.23 -11.60
N GLU A 162 5.28 -4.59 -12.86
CA GLU A 162 5.85 -5.89 -13.26
C GLU A 162 7.35 -5.99 -12.93
N GLU A 163 8.07 -4.86 -12.91
CA GLU A 163 9.45 -4.76 -12.42
C GLU A 163 9.54 -4.60 -10.88
N GLY A 164 8.40 -4.61 -10.17
CA GLY A 164 8.37 -4.53 -8.70
C GLY A 164 8.66 -3.15 -8.10
N LEU A 165 8.70 -2.09 -8.90
CA LEU A 165 8.99 -0.72 -8.45
C LEU A 165 7.81 -0.07 -7.70
N LEU A 166 6.59 -0.58 -7.89
CA LEU A 166 5.37 -0.04 -7.30
C LEU A 166 4.53 -1.17 -6.69
N PRO A 167 4.80 -1.56 -5.43
CA PRO A 167 4.02 -2.58 -4.74
C PRO A 167 2.71 -2.01 -4.19
N GLY A 168 1.79 -2.89 -3.78
CA GLY A 168 0.51 -2.54 -3.17
C GLY A 168 -0.67 -2.78 -4.08
N GLN A 169 -1.63 -3.54 -3.56
CA GLN A 169 -2.88 -3.80 -4.27
C GLN A 169 -3.86 -2.62 -4.17
N ARG A 170 -3.87 -1.87 -3.08
CA ARG A 170 -4.69 -0.65 -2.94
C ARG A 170 -4.21 0.45 -3.89
N ALA A 171 -2.90 0.67 -3.96
CA ALA A 171 -2.33 1.60 -4.93
C ALA A 171 -2.64 1.15 -6.36
N ARG A 172 -2.70 -0.18 -6.63
CA ARG A 172 -3.03 -0.72 -7.94
C ARG A 172 -4.46 -0.39 -8.35
N SER A 173 -5.43 -0.52 -7.45
CA SER A 173 -6.82 -0.17 -7.77
C SER A 173 -7.01 1.32 -8.06
N MET A 174 -6.17 2.19 -7.48
CA MET A 174 -6.19 3.63 -7.75
C MET A 174 -5.57 4.01 -9.09
N GLN A 175 -4.80 3.13 -9.72
CA GLN A 175 -4.06 3.43 -10.95
C GLN A 175 -4.97 3.83 -12.12
N SER A 176 -6.11 3.15 -12.30
CA SER A 176 -7.07 3.48 -13.37
C SER A 176 -7.62 4.89 -13.19
N VAL A 177 -7.95 5.27 -11.95
CA VAL A 177 -8.42 6.60 -11.58
C VAL A 177 -7.34 7.64 -11.82
N GLN A 178 -6.08 7.36 -11.46
CA GLN A 178 -4.96 8.28 -11.72
C GLN A 178 -4.75 8.52 -13.22
N VAL A 179 -4.86 7.47 -14.05
CA VAL A 179 -4.77 7.58 -15.51
C VAL A 179 -5.93 8.40 -16.08
N GLU A 180 -7.15 8.16 -15.61
CA GLU A 180 -8.35 8.91 -16.02
C GLU A 180 -8.21 10.40 -15.67
N LEU A 181 -7.87 10.71 -14.42
CA LEU A 181 -7.68 12.09 -13.96
C LEU A 181 -6.55 12.80 -14.73
N ARG A 182 -5.42 12.13 -14.98
CA ARG A 182 -4.35 12.68 -15.82
C ARG A 182 -4.86 12.97 -17.24
N ASN A 183 -5.66 12.07 -17.83
CA ASN A 183 -6.20 12.27 -19.17
C ASN A 183 -7.20 13.42 -19.24
N THR A 184 -8.04 13.61 -18.22
CA THR A 184 -8.94 14.77 -18.12
C THR A 184 -8.15 16.08 -18.08
N VAL A 185 -7.02 16.12 -17.36
CA VAL A 185 -6.12 17.29 -17.35
C VAL A 185 -5.47 17.53 -18.71
N ALA A 186 -5.01 16.48 -19.39
CA ALA A 186 -4.38 16.60 -20.71
C ALA A 186 -5.37 16.99 -21.83
N HIS A 187 -6.66 16.68 -21.64
CA HIS A 187 -7.73 16.91 -22.60
C HIS A 187 -8.95 17.55 -21.91
N PRO A 188 -8.84 18.81 -21.45
CA PRO A 188 -9.89 19.44 -20.67
C PRO A 188 -11.15 19.65 -21.51
N SER A 189 -12.30 19.26 -20.98
CA SER A 189 -13.61 19.49 -21.60
C SER A 189 -14.36 20.71 -21.04
N GLY A 190 -13.81 21.37 -20.01
CA GLY A 190 -14.43 22.52 -19.36
C GLY A 190 -13.56 23.08 -18.23
N TYR A 191 -14.06 24.13 -17.57
CA TYR A 191 -13.44 24.70 -16.38
C TYR A 191 -13.73 23.85 -15.16
N HIS A 192 -12.72 23.64 -14.31
CA HIS A 192 -12.89 23.08 -12.97
C HIS A 192 -12.05 23.89 -11.97
N LEU A 193 -12.44 23.81 -10.70
CA LEU A 193 -11.77 24.46 -9.60
C LEU A 193 -11.56 23.42 -8.48
N GLY A 194 -10.30 23.18 -8.12
CA GLY A 194 -9.90 22.30 -7.03
C GLY A 194 -9.83 23.00 -5.68
N THR A 195 -9.57 22.23 -4.62
CA THR A 195 -9.33 22.73 -3.27
C THR A 195 -7.85 22.59 -2.89
N PRO A 196 -7.33 23.42 -1.97
CA PRO A 196 -5.98 23.24 -1.42
C PRO A 196 -5.78 21.87 -0.76
N VAL A 197 -6.83 21.29 -0.15
CA VAL A 197 -6.75 19.96 0.47
C VAL A 197 -6.59 18.86 -0.58
N ASP A 198 -7.37 18.94 -1.67
CA ASP A 198 -7.24 17.99 -2.77
C ASP A 198 -5.89 18.11 -3.47
N ALA A 199 -5.42 19.33 -3.70
CA ALA A 199 -4.11 19.57 -4.31
C ALA A 199 -2.98 19.03 -3.43
N ALA A 200 -2.97 19.29 -2.13
CA ALA A 200 -1.98 18.73 -1.21
C ALA A 200 -1.98 17.20 -1.24
N ARG A 201 -3.17 16.57 -1.18
CA ARG A 201 -3.29 15.12 -1.26
C ARG A 201 -2.71 14.54 -2.55
N VAL A 202 -2.92 15.20 -3.68
CA VAL A 202 -2.33 14.77 -4.96
C VAL A 202 -0.81 14.95 -4.98
N ILE A 203 -0.28 15.99 -4.32
CA ILE A 203 1.16 16.22 -4.17
C ILE A 203 1.80 15.15 -3.28
N HIS A 204 1.15 14.77 -2.18
CA HIS A 204 1.55 13.65 -1.34
C HIS A 204 1.59 12.34 -2.13
N ASP A 205 0.50 12.02 -2.84
CA ASP A 205 0.45 10.84 -3.71
C ASP A 205 1.60 10.85 -4.73
N LEU A 206 1.89 12.01 -5.34
CA LEU A 206 2.99 12.18 -6.28
C LEU A 206 4.36 11.92 -5.62
N ALA A 207 4.61 12.48 -4.44
CA ALA A 207 5.85 12.27 -3.69
C ALA A 207 6.06 10.79 -3.35
N GLU A 208 5.00 10.12 -2.87
CA GLU A 208 5.03 8.67 -2.59
C GLU A 208 5.34 7.84 -3.84
N ILE A 209 4.72 8.17 -4.98
CA ILE A 209 4.97 7.47 -6.25
C ILE A 209 6.41 7.68 -6.70
N ILE A 210 6.91 8.92 -6.70
CA ILE A 210 8.29 9.24 -7.10
C ILE A 210 9.28 8.52 -6.19
N ASN A 211 9.17 8.64 -4.87
CA ASN A 211 10.09 7.99 -3.95
C ASN A 211 10.08 6.46 -4.16
N CYS A 212 8.90 5.85 -4.30
CA CYS A 212 8.77 4.41 -4.49
C CYS A 212 9.41 3.95 -5.81
N LEU A 213 9.27 4.72 -6.89
CA LEU A 213 9.94 4.44 -8.16
C LEU A 213 11.47 4.36 -7.99
N TRP A 214 12.06 5.18 -7.11
CA TRP A 214 13.48 5.17 -6.77
C TRP A 214 13.84 4.27 -5.57
N GLY A 215 12.93 3.41 -5.14
CA GLY A 215 13.20 2.38 -4.12
C GLY A 215 13.02 2.86 -2.67
N ALA A 216 12.49 4.07 -2.46
CA ALA A 216 12.22 4.61 -1.14
C ALA A 216 10.73 4.58 -0.81
N ARG A 217 10.40 4.08 0.38
CA ARG A 217 9.02 3.98 0.86
C ARG A 217 8.73 5.09 1.86
N THR A 218 7.54 5.69 1.81
CA THR A 218 7.22 6.87 2.61
C THR A 218 6.67 6.48 3.98
N ARG A 219 7.32 6.90 5.07
CA ARG A 219 6.80 6.67 6.43
C ARG A 219 5.43 7.32 6.59
N GLY A 220 4.44 6.54 7.02
CA GLY A 220 3.05 7.02 7.12
C GLY A 220 2.35 7.24 5.77
N GLY A 221 2.98 6.87 4.65
CA GLY A 221 2.41 7.00 3.31
C GLY A 221 1.13 6.21 3.13
N ARG A 222 0.23 6.71 2.29
CA ARG A 222 -1.09 6.14 2.03
C ARG A 222 -1.08 5.12 0.88
N LEU A 223 -0.29 5.37 -0.15
CA LEU A 223 -0.19 4.53 -1.35
C LEU A 223 0.96 3.53 -1.21
N HIS A 224 2.10 4.01 -0.74
CA HIS A 224 3.35 3.29 -0.68
C HIS A 224 4.03 3.45 0.70
N PRO A 225 3.39 3.01 1.80
CA PRO A 225 3.92 3.13 3.15
C PRO A 225 5.28 2.44 3.33
N ALA A 226 6.18 3.03 4.11
CA ALA A 226 7.35 2.33 4.64
C ALA A 226 6.94 1.10 5.45
N PRO A 227 7.84 0.10 5.59
CA PRO A 227 7.69 -0.95 6.58
C PRO A 227 7.28 -0.39 7.93
N VAL A 228 6.43 -1.16 8.60
CA VAL A 228 5.78 -0.74 9.84
C VAL A 228 6.55 -1.30 11.02
N HIS A 229 6.90 -0.43 11.97
CA HIS A 229 7.68 -0.78 13.16
C HIS A 229 6.81 -1.46 14.22
N ARG A 230 7.07 -2.73 14.50
CA ARG A 230 6.31 -3.52 15.47
C ARG A 230 7.12 -3.71 16.74
N PRO A 231 6.81 -2.98 17.82
CA PRO A 231 7.44 -3.25 19.09
C PRO A 231 6.97 -4.57 19.70
N VAL A 232 7.75 -5.09 20.64
CA VAL A 232 7.33 -6.20 21.51
C VAL A 232 6.27 -5.69 22.49
N GLN A 233 5.13 -6.36 22.55
CA GLN A 233 3.99 -6.01 23.39
C GLN A 233 3.57 -7.19 24.27
N LEU A 234 3.04 -6.87 25.44
CA LEU A 234 2.34 -7.80 26.32
C LEU A 234 0.83 -7.61 26.14
N ILE A 235 0.13 -8.71 25.84
CA ILE A 235 -1.33 -8.76 25.88
C ILE A 235 -1.72 -9.60 27.09
N VAL A 236 -2.57 -9.05 27.96
CA VAL A 236 -3.04 -9.75 29.15
C VAL A 236 -4.55 -9.64 29.27
N TRP A 237 -5.20 -10.70 29.74
CA TRP A 237 -6.61 -10.63 30.11
C TRP A 237 -6.94 -11.54 31.29
N ASP A 238 -8.04 -11.22 31.98
CA ASP A 238 -8.57 -11.97 33.12
C ASP A 238 -9.80 -12.82 32.73
N ASP A 239 -10.38 -13.50 33.72
CA ASP A 239 -11.60 -14.32 33.57
C ASP A 239 -12.86 -13.48 33.27
N THR A 240 -12.83 -12.18 33.56
CA THR A 240 -13.90 -11.23 33.20
C THR A 240 -13.86 -10.84 31.73
N GLY A 241 -12.75 -11.14 31.04
CA GLY A 241 -12.52 -10.80 29.64
C GLY A 241 -12.01 -9.37 29.44
N ARG A 242 -11.58 -8.69 30.51
CA ARG A 242 -10.90 -7.39 30.41
C ARG A 242 -9.51 -7.62 29.81
N VAL A 243 -9.22 -6.92 28.72
CA VAL A 243 -7.93 -7.00 28.02
C VAL A 243 -7.11 -5.75 28.26
N GLU A 244 -5.82 -5.92 28.58
CA GLU A 244 -4.84 -4.87 28.67
C GLU A 244 -3.68 -5.16 27.71
N ILE A 245 -3.23 -4.11 27.01
CA ILE A 245 -2.17 -4.18 26.01
C ILE A 245 -1.19 -3.05 26.28
N GLY A 246 0.09 -3.38 26.37
CA GLY A 246 1.14 -2.39 26.56
C GLY A 246 2.53 -2.94 26.30
N ASP A 247 3.52 -2.05 26.39
CA ASP A 247 4.92 -2.44 26.43
C ASP A 247 5.15 -3.39 27.60
N VAL A 248 6.00 -4.40 27.41
CA VAL A 248 6.30 -5.40 28.45
C VAL A 248 6.79 -4.76 29.75
N SER A 249 7.50 -3.63 29.67
CA SER A 249 7.98 -2.87 30.83
C SER A 249 6.90 -2.03 31.51
N SER A 250 5.78 -1.77 30.85
CA SER A 250 4.73 -0.83 31.30
C SER A 250 3.53 -1.51 31.94
N VAL A 251 3.30 -2.81 31.72
CA VAL A 251 2.18 -3.53 32.30
C VAL A 251 2.53 -3.95 33.73
N PRO A 252 1.79 -3.49 34.76
CA PRO A 252 2.12 -3.74 36.16
C PRO A 252 1.83 -5.21 36.52
N THR A 253 2.83 -6.07 36.32
CA THR A 253 2.71 -7.52 36.56
C THR A 253 2.50 -7.91 38.03
N GLU A 254 2.91 -7.05 38.97
CA GLU A 254 2.81 -7.30 40.42
C GLU A 254 1.38 -7.18 40.98
N GLU A 255 0.49 -6.47 40.29
CA GLU A 255 -0.91 -6.26 40.69
C GLU A 255 -1.89 -7.17 39.96
N MET A 256 -1.39 -8.06 39.09
CA MET A 256 -2.23 -8.90 38.24
C MET A 256 -2.80 -10.09 39.02
N ALA A 257 -4.08 -10.39 38.79
CA ALA A 257 -4.71 -11.57 39.36
C ALA A 257 -4.01 -12.86 38.90
N VAL A 258 -4.00 -13.86 39.77
CA VAL A 258 -3.33 -15.17 39.54
C VAL A 258 -3.86 -15.88 38.28
N ASP A 259 -5.11 -15.62 37.91
CA ASP A 259 -5.79 -16.27 36.78
C ASP A 259 -5.68 -15.50 35.46
N THR A 260 -4.77 -14.53 35.38
CA THR A 260 -4.52 -13.78 34.14
C THR A 260 -3.74 -14.59 33.11
N VAL A 261 -4.17 -14.49 31.85
CA VAL A 261 -3.48 -15.10 30.71
C VAL A 261 -2.69 -14.04 29.96
N CYS A 262 -1.40 -14.30 29.78
CA CYS A 262 -0.45 -13.41 29.12
C CYS A 262 0.05 -14.01 27.80
N LEU A 263 0.20 -13.13 26.81
CA LEU A 263 0.89 -13.37 25.54
C LEU A 263 1.95 -12.29 25.33
N VAL A 264 3.11 -12.70 24.81
CA VAL A 264 4.11 -11.76 24.28
C VAL A 264 4.04 -11.82 22.77
N VAL A 265 3.77 -10.68 22.15
CA VAL A 265 3.61 -10.56 20.71
C VAL A 265 4.51 -9.47 20.15
N ARG A 266 4.76 -9.51 18.85
CA ARG A 266 5.30 -8.37 18.11
C ARG A 266 4.19 -7.77 17.24
N ALA A 267 3.82 -6.52 17.50
CA ALA A 267 2.65 -5.88 16.88
C ALA A 267 2.77 -4.35 16.79
N GLN A 268 2.10 -3.75 15.81
CA GLN A 268 1.92 -2.30 15.72
C GLN A 268 0.98 -1.80 16.85
N VAL A 269 1.40 -0.77 17.60
CA VAL A 269 0.68 -0.31 18.81
C VAL A 269 -0.42 0.70 18.53
N ASP A 270 -0.35 1.41 17.40
CA ASP A 270 -1.35 2.41 17.02
C ASP A 270 -2.74 1.81 16.75
N ASP A 271 -2.86 0.48 16.80
CA ASP A 271 -4.08 -0.27 16.51
C ASP A 271 -4.44 -1.28 17.62
N ARG A 272 -4.45 -0.81 18.88
CA ARG A 272 -4.75 -1.66 20.05
C ARG A 272 -6.10 -2.37 19.95
N ASP A 273 -7.10 -1.72 19.34
CA ASP A 273 -8.44 -2.29 19.17
C ASP A 273 -8.42 -3.48 18.19
N GLU A 274 -7.55 -3.47 17.19
CA GLU A 274 -7.40 -4.60 16.26
C GLU A 274 -6.74 -5.83 16.91
N LEU A 275 -5.95 -5.64 17.98
CA LEU A 275 -5.39 -6.76 18.74
C LEU A 275 -6.45 -7.49 19.58
N LEU A 276 -7.62 -6.89 19.79
CA LEU A 276 -8.76 -7.59 20.38
C LEU A 276 -9.27 -8.66 19.42
N GLY A 277 -9.28 -9.91 19.87
CA GLY A 277 -9.67 -11.03 19.01
C GLY A 277 -8.53 -11.61 18.21
N PHE A 278 -7.28 -11.16 18.44
CA PHE A 278 -6.08 -11.79 17.91
C PHE A 278 -6.10 -13.30 18.21
N ASP A 279 -5.82 -14.07 17.17
CA ASP A 279 -5.72 -15.53 17.20
C ASP A 279 -4.55 -15.90 16.29
N PRO A 280 -3.46 -16.49 16.79
CA PRO A 280 -2.24 -16.73 16.01
C PRO A 280 -2.47 -17.76 14.89
N ARG A 281 -3.62 -18.45 14.87
CA ARG A 281 -3.99 -19.37 13.79
C ARG A 281 -4.52 -18.64 12.55
N PHE A 282 -4.84 -17.36 12.66
CA PHE A 282 -5.46 -16.56 11.61
C PHE A 282 -4.77 -15.20 11.45
N GLU A 283 -4.87 -14.64 10.26
CA GLU A 283 -4.46 -13.26 10.01
C GLU A 283 -5.69 -12.36 10.22
N THR A 284 -5.88 -11.86 11.45
CA THR A 284 -7.09 -11.11 11.84
C THR A 284 -6.89 -9.60 11.92
N THR A 285 -5.63 -9.16 11.91
CA THR A 285 -5.22 -7.77 12.12
C THR A 285 -4.73 -7.15 10.80
N ARG A 286 -4.93 -5.85 10.65
CA ARG A 286 -4.46 -5.10 9.47
C ARG A 286 -2.96 -5.22 9.31
N TYR A 287 -2.21 -5.11 10.41
CA TYR A 287 -0.77 -5.30 10.44
C TYR A 287 -0.40 -6.73 10.86
N PRO A 288 0.68 -7.33 10.31
CA PRO A 288 1.13 -8.64 10.75
C PRO A 288 1.44 -8.67 12.25
N VAL A 289 0.91 -9.65 12.98
CA VAL A 289 1.20 -9.87 14.39
C VAL A 289 1.88 -11.21 14.56
N GLU A 290 3.02 -11.23 15.27
CA GLU A 290 3.76 -12.45 15.56
C GLU A 290 3.57 -12.83 17.04
N LEU A 291 3.12 -14.05 17.31
CA LEU A 291 3.15 -14.61 18.66
C LEU A 291 4.57 -15.09 18.97
N LEU A 292 5.23 -14.43 19.93
CA LEU A 292 6.58 -14.81 20.36
C LEU A 292 6.54 -15.83 21.50
N TRP A 293 5.60 -15.67 22.43
CA TRP A 293 5.44 -16.56 23.58
C TRP A 293 4.02 -16.54 24.14
N GLY A 294 3.62 -17.66 24.75
CA GLY A 294 2.37 -17.82 25.48
C GLY A 294 1.45 -18.90 24.88
N PRO A 295 0.29 -19.16 25.50
CA PRO A 295 -0.22 -18.54 26.72
C PRO A 295 0.55 -18.95 27.99
N GLY A 296 0.56 -18.09 29.00
CA GLY A 296 1.06 -18.39 30.35
C GLY A 296 0.74 -17.27 31.33
N THR A 297 1.33 -17.30 32.52
CA THR A 297 1.12 -16.26 33.55
C THR A 297 2.02 -15.05 33.34
N ALA A 298 1.74 -13.95 34.03
CA ALA A 298 2.56 -12.74 34.01
C ALA A 298 4.01 -13.01 34.46
N GLU A 299 4.20 -13.84 35.49
CA GLU A 299 5.53 -14.23 35.96
C GLU A 299 6.33 -15.00 34.90
N GLN A 300 5.67 -15.94 34.21
CA GLN A 300 6.30 -16.71 33.14
C GLN A 300 6.63 -15.84 31.93
N ALA A 301 5.75 -14.90 31.58
CA ALA A 301 5.98 -13.94 30.49
C ALA A 301 7.22 -13.08 30.78
N ARG A 302 7.32 -12.56 32.00
CA ARG A 302 8.47 -11.75 32.45
C ARG A 302 9.76 -12.54 32.42
N ALA A 303 9.76 -13.75 32.97
CA ALA A 303 10.92 -14.64 32.95
C ALA A 303 11.35 -14.96 31.50
N TRP A 304 10.38 -15.16 30.60
CA TRP A 304 10.68 -15.39 29.19
C TRP A 304 11.30 -14.16 28.52
N VAL A 305 10.74 -12.96 28.73
CA VAL A 305 11.26 -11.71 28.14
C VAL A 305 12.66 -11.39 28.68
N GLU A 306 12.90 -11.58 29.97
CA GLU A 306 14.24 -11.38 30.56
C GLU A 306 15.28 -12.34 29.97
N ALA A 307 14.91 -13.60 29.77
CA ALA A 307 15.78 -14.64 29.22
C ALA A 307 16.05 -14.47 27.71
N HIS A 308 15.04 -14.09 26.92
CA HIS A 308 15.12 -14.07 25.45
C HIS A 308 15.42 -12.69 24.88
N ARG A 309 15.11 -11.61 25.62
CA ARG A 309 15.27 -10.20 25.20
C ARG A 309 14.77 -9.99 23.77
N PRO A 310 13.49 -10.29 23.49
CA PRO A 310 12.92 -10.11 22.16
C PRO A 310 13.14 -8.66 21.71
N VAL A 311 13.44 -8.50 20.43
CA VAL A 311 13.63 -7.19 19.80
C VAL A 311 12.45 -6.83 18.92
N ASP A 312 12.24 -5.54 18.78
CA ASP A 312 11.33 -4.94 17.82
C ASP A 312 11.77 -5.27 16.38
N ASP A 313 10.86 -5.14 15.42
CA ASP A 313 11.20 -5.27 14.00
C ASP A 313 10.43 -4.29 13.11
N GLU A 314 10.74 -4.34 11.82
CA GLU A 314 9.95 -3.70 10.78
C GLU A 314 9.44 -4.75 9.80
N VAL A 315 8.17 -4.61 9.38
CA VAL A 315 7.55 -5.54 8.44
C VAL A 315 6.89 -4.81 7.29
N ASP A 316 7.03 -5.33 6.07
CA ASP A 316 6.26 -4.84 4.93
C ASP A 316 4.80 -5.28 5.06
N THR A 317 3.90 -4.36 4.74
CA THR A 317 2.46 -4.56 4.83
C THR A 317 1.81 -4.67 3.47
N LEU A 318 2.51 -4.32 2.40
CA LEU A 318 1.96 -4.41 1.05
C LEU A 318 2.14 -5.80 0.47
N ASP A 319 1.26 -6.14 -0.49
CA ASP A 319 1.48 -7.29 -1.34
C ASP A 319 1.61 -8.64 -0.58
N ARG A 320 1.02 -8.70 0.62
CA ARG A 320 0.97 -9.88 1.50
C ARG A 320 0.19 -11.02 0.87
N HIS A 321 0.51 -12.23 1.32
CA HIS A 321 -0.09 -13.46 0.85
C HIS A 321 -0.96 -14.10 1.94
N PHE A 322 -2.19 -14.40 1.59
CA PHE A 322 -3.18 -14.98 2.48
C PHE A 322 -3.71 -16.28 1.87
N VAL A 323 -3.84 -17.31 2.70
CA VAL A 323 -4.47 -18.57 2.34
C VAL A 323 -5.85 -18.65 2.97
N ILE A 324 -6.87 -18.83 2.15
CA ILE A 324 -8.27 -18.86 2.56
C ILE A 324 -8.88 -20.20 2.14
N ARG A 325 -9.57 -20.84 3.07
CA ARG A 325 -10.28 -22.10 2.85
C ARG A 325 -11.75 -21.83 2.54
N ARG A 326 -12.31 -22.54 1.57
CA ARG A 326 -13.75 -22.69 1.39
C ARG A 326 -14.12 -24.16 1.59
N HIS A 327 -15.11 -24.40 2.44
CA HIS A 327 -15.65 -25.74 2.68
C HIS A 327 -17.18 -25.68 2.64
N GLY A 328 -17.77 -26.23 1.57
CA GLY A 328 -19.18 -26.00 1.24
C GLY A 328 -19.44 -24.51 0.93
N ASP A 329 -20.42 -23.93 1.60
CA ASP A 329 -20.79 -22.52 1.46
C ASP A 329 -20.09 -21.59 2.45
N ARG A 330 -19.16 -22.12 3.26
CA ARG A 330 -18.44 -21.34 4.26
C ARG A 330 -17.05 -20.97 3.75
N VAL A 331 -16.73 -19.68 3.88
CA VAL A 331 -15.39 -19.13 3.67
C VAL A 331 -14.75 -18.95 5.05
N GLY A 332 -13.62 -19.61 5.27
CA GLY A 332 -12.85 -19.51 6.50
C GLY A 332 -12.00 -18.24 6.56
N PRO A 333 -11.45 -17.92 7.74
CA PRO A 333 -10.57 -16.77 7.91
C PRO A 333 -9.26 -16.90 7.12
N PRO A 334 -8.62 -15.76 6.76
CA PRO A 334 -7.29 -15.72 6.18
C PRO A 334 -6.22 -16.31 7.11
N ARG A 335 -5.21 -16.95 6.54
CA ARG A 335 -4.05 -17.53 7.24
C ARG A 335 -2.76 -17.23 6.50
N SER A 336 -1.64 -17.37 7.19
CA SER A 336 -0.34 -17.52 6.54
C SER A 336 -0.18 -18.90 5.88
N THR A 337 0.77 -19.00 4.96
CA THR A 337 1.16 -20.26 4.31
C THR A 337 1.76 -21.25 5.30
N ALA A 338 2.54 -20.78 6.28
CA ALA A 338 3.14 -21.60 7.33
C ALA A 338 2.08 -22.25 8.24
N VAL A 339 1.07 -21.48 8.68
CA VAL A 339 -0.04 -22.01 9.48
C VAL A 339 -0.88 -22.99 8.67
N THR A 340 -1.11 -22.70 7.39
CA THR A 340 -1.83 -23.63 6.50
C THR A 340 -1.09 -24.95 6.35
N ALA A 341 0.24 -24.92 6.23
CA ALA A 341 1.08 -26.11 6.15
C ALA A 341 1.05 -26.96 7.43
N GLY A 342 0.84 -26.34 8.59
CA GLY A 342 0.73 -27.03 9.88
C GLY A 342 -0.66 -27.57 10.22
N LEU A 343 -1.66 -27.44 9.33
CA LEU A 343 -3.02 -27.89 9.63
C LEU A 343 -3.11 -29.42 9.76
N PRO A 344 -3.89 -29.94 10.73
CA PRO A 344 -4.14 -31.37 10.83
C PRO A 344 -4.95 -31.87 9.63
N ILE A 345 -4.77 -33.15 9.25
CA ILE A 345 -5.37 -33.77 8.05
C ILE A 345 -6.88 -33.50 7.94
N GLY A 346 -7.61 -33.59 9.05
CA GLY A 346 -9.07 -33.34 9.08
C GLY A 346 -9.49 -31.90 8.74
N LYS A 347 -8.57 -30.94 8.74
CA LYS A 347 -8.80 -29.54 8.39
C LYS A 347 -8.25 -29.16 7.00
N GLN A 348 -7.65 -30.10 6.26
CA GLN A 348 -7.05 -29.84 4.94
C GLN A 348 -8.04 -29.96 3.77
N SER A 349 -9.22 -30.56 3.96
CA SER A 349 -10.22 -30.73 2.89
C SER A 349 -10.83 -29.41 2.39
N GLY A 350 -11.41 -29.37 1.19
CA GLY A 350 -12.09 -28.20 0.65
C GLY A 350 -11.31 -27.50 -0.47
N THR A 351 -11.84 -26.37 -0.94
CA THR A 351 -11.19 -25.54 -1.96
C THR A 351 -10.39 -24.45 -1.27
N TRP A 352 -9.13 -24.31 -1.66
CA TRP A 352 -8.21 -23.34 -1.09
C TRP A 352 -7.86 -22.27 -2.11
N PHE A 353 -7.61 -21.06 -1.60
CA PHE A 353 -7.29 -19.87 -2.38
C PHE A 353 -6.00 -19.28 -1.82
N LEU A 354 -5.01 -19.06 -2.67
CA LEU A 354 -3.88 -18.19 -2.36
C LEU A 354 -4.18 -16.81 -2.93
N VAL A 355 -4.16 -15.80 -2.07
CA VAL A 355 -4.63 -14.45 -2.38
C VAL A 355 -3.53 -13.45 -2.03
N LYS A 356 -3.29 -12.49 -2.93
CA LYS A 356 -2.39 -11.37 -2.71
C LYS A 356 -3.21 -10.10 -2.42
N ALA A 357 -2.98 -9.48 -1.26
CA ALA A 357 -3.67 -8.28 -0.78
C ALA A 357 -2.77 -7.50 0.19
N ASP A 358 -3.14 -6.26 0.54
CA ASP A 358 -2.39 -5.47 1.54
C ASP A 358 -2.89 -5.73 2.98
N ASP A 359 -4.10 -6.26 3.13
CA ASP A 359 -4.71 -6.56 4.42
C ASP A 359 -5.61 -7.83 4.35
N PRO A 360 -5.77 -8.56 5.47
CA PRO A 360 -6.51 -9.83 5.47
C PRO A 360 -8.01 -9.65 5.22
N LEU A 361 -8.61 -8.53 5.63
CA LEU A 361 -10.05 -8.29 5.46
C LEU A 361 -10.42 -8.11 3.98
N SER A 362 -9.58 -7.41 3.22
CA SER A 362 -9.66 -7.32 1.76
C SER A 362 -9.57 -8.70 1.11
N ALA A 363 -8.60 -9.55 1.53
CA ALA A 363 -8.46 -10.91 1.03
C ALA A 363 -9.71 -11.77 1.32
N PHE A 364 -10.23 -11.71 2.55
CA PHE A 364 -11.44 -12.44 2.96
C PHE A 364 -12.66 -11.99 2.17
N ASN A 365 -12.91 -10.68 2.09
CA ASN A 365 -14.05 -10.11 1.39
C ASN A 365 -14.01 -10.41 -0.11
N HIS A 366 -12.82 -10.42 -0.72
CA HIS A 366 -12.65 -10.83 -2.11
C HIS A 366 -13.13 -12.26 -2.35
N ILE A 367 -12.70 -13.23 -1.53
CA ILE A 367 -13.13 -14.62 -1.69
C ILE A 367 -14.62 -14.79 -1.39
N ARG A 368 -15.14 -14.14 -0.34
CA ARG A 368 -16.57 -14.13 -0.03
C ARG A 368 -17.40 -13.61 -1.21
N ASN A 369 -16.99 -12.49 -1.81
CA ASN A 369 -17.68 -11.89 -2.95
C ASN A 369 -17.46 -12.64 -4.27
N GLN A 370 -16.51 -13.57 -4.36
CA GLN A 370 -16.40 -14.50 -5.49
C GLN A 370 -17.40 -15.65 -5.38
N THR A 371 -17.80 -16.02 -4.16
CA THR A 371 -18.65 -17.19 -3.90
C THR A 371 -20.14 -16.88 -3.90
N ASP A 372 -20.51 -15.61 -3.71
CA ASP A 372 -21.91 -15.17 -3.73
C ASP A 372 -22.49 -15.15 -5.16
N ALA A 373 -23.78 -15.46 -5.30
CA ALA A 373 -24.47 -15.60 -6.59
C ALA A 373 -24.47 -14.31 -7.47
N THR A 374 -24.19 -13.16 -6.87
CA THR A 374 -24.06 -11.85 -7.52
C THR A 374 -22.60 -11.47 -7.83
N SER A 375 -21.69 -12.45 -7.80
CA SER A 375 -20.23 -12.30 -7.68
C SER A 375 -19.66 -11.00 -8.26
N ALA A 376 -19.47 -10.00 -7.41
CA ALA A 376 -18.84 -8.76 -7.80
C ALA A 376 -17.35 -8.97 -8.07
N CYS A 377 -16.69 -9.93 -7.43
CA CYS A 377 -15.27 -10.20 -7.65
C CYS A 377 -15.07 -11.34 -8.66
N ARG A 378 -14.07 -11.23 -9.53
CA ARG A 378 -13.71 -12.25 -10.53
C ARG A 378 -12.34 -12.83 -10.24
N ASN A 379 -12.11 -14.06 -10.69
CA ASN A 379 -10.80 -14.75 -10.64
C ASN A 379 -9.87 -14.30 -11.80
N THR A 380 -9.89 -13.00 -12.12
CA THR A 380 -8.96 -12.38 -13.08
C THR A 380 -7.77 -11.80 -12.31
N LYS A 381 -6.61 -11.73 -12.96
CA LYS A 381 -5.40 -11.08 -12.42
C LYS A 381 -5.09 -9.85 -13.27
N PRO A 382 -5.28 -8.61 -12.78
CA PRO A 382 -5.87 -8.19 -11.50
C PRO A 382 -7.39 -8.40 -11.39
N CYS A 383 -7.94 -8.31 -10.17
CA CYS A 383 -9.39 -8.19 -9.99
C CYS A 383 -9.83 -6.75 -10.34
N PRO A 384 -10.85 -6.56 -11.19
CA PRO A 384 -11.28 -5.21 -11.58
C PRO A 384 -12.09 -4.48 -10.50
N ASN A 385 -12.59 -5.20 -9.48
CA ASN A 385 -13.61 -4.68 -8.56
C ASN A 385 -13.12 -4.51 -7.12
N CYS A 386 -11.91 -4.98 -6.79
CA CYS A 386 -11.32 -4.78 -5.47
C CYS A 386 -9.78 -4.84 -5.55
N PRO A 387 -9.06 -4.29 -4.54
CA PRO A 387 -7.60 -4.30 -4.49
C PRO A 387 -7.07 -5.66 -4.01
N THR A 388 -7.42 -6.75 -4.69
CA THR A 388 -7.03 -8.10 -4.28
C THR A 388 -6.93 -9.04 -5.47
N HIS A 389 -5.94 -9.94 -5.46
CA HIS A 389 -5.68 -10.86 -6.56
C HIS A 389 -5.70 -12.30 -6.06
N THR A 390 -6.51 -13.15 -6.67
CA THR A 390 -6.38 -14.60 -6.48
C THR A 390 -5.20 -15.08 -7.32
N LEU A 391 -4.16 -15.62 -6.67
CA LEU A 391 -2.98 -16.17 -7.35
C LEU A 391 -3.25 -17.59 -7.86
N ILE A 392 -3.88 -18.43 -7.04
CA ILE A 392 -4.21 -19.80 -7.44
C ILE A 392 -5.39 -20.31 -6.60
N VAL A 393 -6.14 -21.23 -7.20
CA VAL A 393 -7.25 -21.95 -6.56
C VAL A 393 -6.99 -23.44 -6.74
N GLY A 394 -7.15 -24.24 -5.69
CA GLY A 394 -6.91 -25.67 -5.76
C GLY A 394 -7.22 -26.41 -4.47
N ASP A 395 -6.69 -27.61 -4.34
CA ASP A 395 -6.63 -28.32 -3.06
C ASP A 395 -5.45 -27.81 -2.21
N TRP A 396 -5.35 -28.32 -0.97
CA TRP A 396 -4.33 -27.92 0.00
C TRP A 396 -2.90 -28.11 -0.54
N ASP A 397 -2.61 -29.25 -1.16
CA ASP A 397 -1.27 -29.56 -1.69
C ASP A 397 -0.90 -28.65 -2.87
N THR A 398 -1.85 -28.35 -3.76
CA THR A 398 -1.66 -27.42 -4.88
C THR A 398 -1.30 -26.02 -4.39
N ILE A 399 -1.98 -25.52 -3.36
CA ILE A 399 -1.69 -24.21 -2.78
C ILE A 399 -0.29 -24.16 -2.17
N LEU A 400 0.08 -25.15 -1.36
CA LEU A 400 1.41 -25.16 -0.72
C LEU A 400 2.54 -25.33 -1.72
N ARG A 401 2.36 -26.16 -2.75
CA ARG A 401 3.34 -26.31 -3.83
C ARG A 401 3.56 -24.99 -4.57
N HIS A 402 2.48 -24.27 -4.87
CA HIS A 402 2.57 -22.97 -5.53
C HIS A 402 3.19 -21.90 -4.62
N ALA A 403 2.84 -21.89 -3.33
CA ALA A 403 3.43 -21.00 -2.34
C ALA A 403 4.95 -21.23 -2.21
N ALA A 404 5.39 -22.48 -2.16
CA ALA A 404 6.81 -22.83 -2.12
C ALA A 404 7.55 -22.41 -3.41
N GLN A 405 6.94 -22.60 -4.59
CA GLN A 405 7.50 -22.12 -5.87
C GLN A 405 7.63 -20.59 -5.93
N ALA A 406 6.74 -19.87 -5.23
CA ALA A 406 6.78 -18.43 -5.09
C ALA A 406 7.73 -17.95 -3.97
N GLY A 407 8.43 -18.86 -3.29
CA GLY A 407 9.37 -18.53 -2.21
C GLY A 407 8.72 -18.14 -0.88
N LEU A 408 7.42 -18.44 -0.69
CA LEU A 408 6.72 -18.16 0.56
C LEU A 408 7.08 -19.20 1.65
N ASP A 409 7.06 -18.78 2.93
CA ASP A 409 7.34 -19.70 4.04
C ASP A 409 6.23 -20.76 4.16
N THR A 410 6.60 -22.00 3.91
CA THR A 410 5.72 -23.17 3.97
C THR A 410 6.16 -24.16 5.05
N ARG A 411 7.05 -23.74 5.95
CA ARG A 411 7.40 -24.54 7.13
C ARG A 411 6.16 -24.66 8.01
N ALA A 412 5.76 -25.89 8.29
CA ALA A 412 4.57 -26.18 9.08
C ALA A 412 4.65 -25.49 10.46
N LEU A 413 3.70 -24.61 10.73
CA LEU A 413 3.52 -23.94 12.01
C LEU A 413 2.15 -24.33 12.57
N ALA A 414 2.12 -24.81 13.81
CA ALA A 414 0.88 -25.12 14.54
C ALA A 414 0.80 -24.24 15.79
N PRO A 415 0.30 -22.99 15.65
CA PRO A 415 0.21 -22.08 16.78
C PRO A 415 -0.72 -22.61 17.87
N ALA A 416 -0.51 -22.14 19.10
CA ALA A 416 -1.41 -22.42 20.21
C ALA A 416 -2.85 -22.00 19.86
N ALA A 417 -3.84 -22.82 20.26
CA ALA A 417 -5.25 -22.50 20.09
C ALA A 417 -5.72 -21.50 21.15
N ILE A 418 -5.16 -20.29 21.12
CA ILE A 418 -5.45 -19.20 22.04
C ILE A 418 -6.08 -18.03 21.29
N ARG A 419 -7.04 -17.35 21.92
CA ARG A 419 -7.70 -16.18 21.34
C ARG A 419 -7.82 -15.11 22.40
N VAL A 420 -7.39 -13.91 22.06
CA VAL A 420 -7.59 -12.72 22.90
C VAL A 420 -9.10 -12.42 22.95
N PRO A 421 -9.70 -12.19 24.12
CA PRO A 421 -11.11 -11.81 24.23
C PRO A 421 -11.44 -10.61 23.35
N SER A 422 -12.65 -10.62 22.79
CA SER A 422 -13.12 -9.54 21.91
C SER A 422 -14.64 -9.42 22.01
N PRO A 423 -15.18 -8.20 21.96
CA PRO A 423 -16.62 -7.99 21.82
C PRO A 423 -17.12 -8.42 20.42
N LEU A 424 -16.22 -8.62 19.45
CA LEU A 424 -16.57 -9.03 18.10
C LEU A 424 -16.66 -10.56 17.97
N PRO A 425 -17.55 -11.06 17.08
CA PRO A 425 -17.67 -12.49 16.82
C PRO A 425 -16.32 -13.12 16.41
N PRO A 426 -16.00 -14.33 16.90
CA PRO A 426 -14.81 -15.04 16.48
C PRO A 426 -14.81 -15.34 14.98
N TRP A 427 -13.64 -15.24 14.39
CA TRP A 427 -13.28 -16.07 13.26
C TRP A 427 -13.33 -17.53 13.70
N THR A 428 -14.14 -18.35 13.02
CA THR A 428 -14.30 -19.76 13.37
C THR A 428 -13.91 -20.65 12.21
N ASP A 429 -13.17 -21.71 12.53
CA ASP A 429 -12.90 -22.81 11.63
C ASP A 429 -14.08 -23.77 11.59
N SER A 430 -15.10 -23.39 10.82
CA SER A 430 -16.18 -24.30 10.46
C SER A 430 -15.68 -25.54 9.74
#